data_AF-A0A6P1CX50-F1
#
_entry.id   AF-A0A6P1CX50-F1
#
_cell.length_a   1.000
_cell.length_b   1.000
_cell.length_c   1.000
_cell.angle_alpha   90.00
_cell.angle_beta   90.00
_cell.angle_gamma   90.00
#
_symmetry.space_group_name_H-M   'P 1'
#
loop_
_entity.id
_entity.type
_entity.pdbx_description
1 polymer ?
#
loop_
_entity_poly.entity_id
_entity_poly.type
_entity_poly.pdbx_seq_one_letter_code
_entity_poly.pdbx_strand_id
1 'polypeptide(L)'
;ARLRNSLAQGVASAYTVAFQIPGLPNPVLRGLSGRWPRFLAFFDGIDPALVHPAPTLRADMINNLKLYRANIRPRLGNPRPRPIDLPVQVIVATGDRAVR
;
A
#
# COMPACT_ATOMS: atom_id res chain seq x y z
N ALA A 1 4.92 24.23 3.05
CA ALA A 1 4.13 23.13 3.64
C ALA A 1 3.72 22.09 2.61
N ARG A 2 2.95 22.45 1.56
CA ARG A 2 2.45 21.50 0.55
C ARG A 2 3.53 20.65 -0.13
N LEU A 3 4.63 21.27 -0.59
CA LEU A 3 5.73 20.54 -1.24
C LEU A 3 6.38 19.50 -0.31
N ARG A 4 6.61 19.88 0.95
CA ARG A 4 7.15 18.98 1.98
C ARG A 4 6.24 17.77 2.21
N ASN A 5 4.93 17.98 2.27
CA ASN A 5 3.96 16.90 2.44
C ASN A 5 3.90 16.02 1.19
N SER A 6 3.93 16.59 -0.02
CA SER A 6 3.99 15.81 -1.25
C SER A 6 5.25 14.96 -1.36
N LEU A 7 6.41 15.48 -0.93
CA LEU A 7 7.65 14.70 -0.87
C LEU A 7 7.58 13.59 0.19
N ALA A 8 7.07 13.90 1.39
CA ALA A 8 6.87 12.91 2.44
C ALA A 8 5.91 11.78 1.99
N GLN A 9 4.82 12.14 1.32
CA GLN A 9 3.90 11.18 0.72
C GLN A 9 4.56 10.37 -0.40
N GLY A 10 5.40 11.00 -1.23
CA GLY A 10 6.17 10.31 -2.27
C GLY A 10 7.09 9.24 -1.70
N VAL A 11 7.81 9.55 -0.61
CA VAL A 11 8.67 8.60 0.11
C VAL A 11 7.82 7.48 0.73
N ALA A 12 6.71 7.82 1.41
CA ALA A 12 5.79 6.84 1.98
C ALA A 12 5.18 5.90 0.93
N SER A 13 5.00 6.39 -0.30
CA SER A 13 4.41 5.63 -1.42
C SER A 13 5.45 4.89 -2.27
N ALA A 14 6.74 4.91 -1.93
CA ALA A 14 7.81 4.36 -2.77
C ALA A 14 7.62 2.85 -3.06
N TYR A 15 6.99 2.10 -2.15
CA TYR A 15 6.68 0.68 -2.34
C TYR A 15 5.80 0.43 -3.58
N THR A 16 4.96 1.39 -3.96
CA THR A 16 4.09 1.28 -5.15
C THR A 16 4.89 1.22 -6.45
N VAL A 17 6.08 1.83 -6.49
CA VAL A 17 7.02 1.76 -7.62
C VAL A 17 7.68 0.40 -7.68
N ALA A 18 8.07 -0.19 -6.54
CA ALA A 18 8.64 -1.53 -6.51
C ALA A 18 7.70 -2.58 -7.13
N PHE A 19 6.38 -2.42 -6.94
CA PHE A 19 5.35 -3.29 -7.54
C PHE A 19 5.25 -3.22 -9.07
N GLN A 20 5.84 -2.17 -9.66
CA GLN A 20 5.88 -1.96 -11.10
C GLN A 20 7.06 -2.68 -11.78
N ILE A 21 8.05 -3.16 -11.01
CA ILE A 21 9.24 -3.81 -11.54
C ILE A 21 8.88 -5.23 -12.00
N PRO A 22 9.12 -5.62 -13.27
CA PRO A 22 8.88 -6.99 -13.73
C PRO A 22 9.72 -8.01 -12.93
N GLY A 23 9.12 -9.15 -12.58
CA GLY A 23 9.83 -10.25 -11.92
C GLY A 23 10.15 -10.08 -10.42
N LEU A 24 10.32 -8.84 -9.92
CA LEU A 24 10.72 -8.59 -8.53
C LEU A 24 9.63 -8.83 -7.48
N PRO A 25 8.38 -8.32 -7.60
CA PRO A 25 7.40 -8.36 -6.52
C PRO A 25 6.91 -9.78 -6.21
N ASN A 26 6.80 -10.64 -7.20
CA ASN A 26 6.25 -11.98 -7.04
C ASN A 26 7.05 -12.84 -6.03
N PRO A 27 8.38 -13.03 -6.16
CA PRO A 27 9.16 -13.78 -5.18
C PRO A 27 9.19 -13.09 -3.80
N VAL A 28 9.28 -11.76 -3.77
CA VAL A 28 9.27 -10.99 -2.52
C VAL A 28 7.98 -11.22 -1.73
N LEU A 29 6.82 -11.07 -2.38
CA LEU A 29 5.53 -11.29 -1.73
C LEU A 29 5.29 -12.75 -1.34
N ARG A 30 5.80 -13.71 -2.13
CA ARG A 30 5.77 -15.14 -1.74
C ARG A 30 6.56 -15.41 -0.47
N GLY A 31 7.72 -14.78 -0.29
CA GLY A 31 8.51 -14.91 0.94
C GLY A 31 7.87 -14.17 2.12
N LEU A 32 7.32 -12.99 1.85
CA LEU A 32 6.67 -12.14 2.84
C LEU A 32 5.38 -12.74 3.38
N SER A 33 4.58 -13.40 2.54
CA SER A 33 3.29 -13.99 2.95
C SER A 33 3.43 -14.99 4.10
N GLY A 34 4.53 -15.76 4.14
CA GLY A 34 4.81 -16.70 5.23
C GLY A 34 5.31 -16.05 6.53
N ARG A 35 5.64 -14.75 6.49
CA ARG A 35 6.16 -13.98 7.63
C ARG A 35 5.28 -12.76 7.93
N TRP A 36 4.06 -12.73 7.41
CA TRP A 36 3.19 -11.56 7.44
C TRP A 36 2.95 -10.99 8.86
N PRO A 37 2.62 -11.80 9.88
CA PRO A 37 2.48 -11.28 11.25
C PRO A 37 3.74 -10.62 11.80
N ARG A 38 4.92 -11.20 11.54
CA ARG A 38 6.21 -10.62 11.96
C ARG A 38 6.52 -9.34 11.21
N PHE A 39 6.18 -9.28 9.93
CA PHE A 39 6.31 -8.07 9.14
C PHE A 39 5.43 -6.96 9.71
N LEU A 40 4.17 -7.23 10.05
CA LEU A 40 3.27 -6.23 10.65
C LEU A 40 3.71 -5.78 12.04
N ALA A 41 4.34 -6.65 12.83
CA ALA A 41 4.93 -6.24 14.10
C ALA A 41 6.11 -5.29 13.93
N PHE A 42 7.01 -5.59 12.99
CA PHE A 42 8.12 -4.70 12.66
C PHE A 42 7.66 -3.41 11.99
N PHE A 43 6.73 -3.53 11.05
CA PHE A 43 6.31 -2.44 10.18
C PHE A 43 5.27 -1.56 10.84
N ASP A 44 4.24 -2.08 11.50
CA ASP A 44 3.16 -1.27 12.08
C ASP A 44 3.10 -1.36 13.62
N GLY A 45 4.00 -2.11 14.25
CA GLY A 45 3.95 -2.33 15.70
C GLY A 45 2.78 -3.21 16.15
N ILE A 46 2.14 -3.92 15.22
CA ILE A 46 0.98 -4.78 15.51
C ILE A 46 1.45 -6.04 16.22
N ASP A 47 0.81 -6.41 17.33
CA ASP A 47 1.07 -7.69 17.98
C ASP A 47 0.82 -8.86 16.99
N PRO A 48 1.83 -9.67 16.67
CA PRO A 48 1.67 -10.83 15.78
C PRO A 48 0.54 -11.77 16.19
N ALA A 49 0.24 -11.87 17.49
CA ALA A 49 -0.79 -12.77 18.01
C ALA A 49 -2.22 -12.35 17.60
N LEU A 50 -2.43 -11.06 17.28
CA LEU A 50 -3.71 -10.52 16.82
C LEU A 50 -3.88 -10.62 15.30
N VAL A 51 -2.83 -11.03 14.57
CA VAL A 51 -2.87 -11.14 13.12
C VAL A 51 -3.34 -12.53 12.73
N HIS A 52 -4.49 -12.61 12.06
CA HIS A 52 -5.03 -13.84 11.50
C HIS A 52 -5.04 -13.77 9.96
N PRO A 53 -3.95 -14.25 9.29
CA PRO A 53 -3.90 -14.29 7.84
C PRO A 53 -5.00 -15.18 7.27
N ALA A 54 -5.68 -14.71 6.23
CA ALA A 54 -6.55 -15.57 5.43
C ALA A 54 -5.72 -16.69 4.76
N PRO A 55 -6.27 -17.90 4.57
CA PRO A 55 -5.60 -18.96 3.82
C PRO A 55 -5.17 -18.54 2.41
N THR A 56 -5.88 -17.57 1.83
CA THR A 56 -5.63 -17.01 0.48
C THR A 56 -4.58 -15.91 0.44
N LEU A 57 -4.04 -15.44 1.58
CA LEU A 57 -3.21 -14.24 1.67
C LEU A 57 -2.10 -14.20 0.60
N ARG A 58 -1.39 -15.31 0.41
CA ARG A 58 -0.32 -15.41 -0.60
C ARG A 58 -0.85 -15.18 -2.02
N ALA A 59 -1.97 -15.81 -2.37
CA ALA A 59 -2.60 -15.63 -3.68
C ALA A 59 -3.08 -14.20 -3.85
N ASP A 60 -3.71 -13.62 -2.82
CA ASP A 60 -4.23 -12.26 -2.82
C ASP A 60 -3.12 -11.22 -2.99
N MET A 61 -2.01 -11.35 -2.25
CA MET A 61 -0.83 -10.47 -2.38
C MET A 61 -0.31 -10.42 -3.82
N ILE A 62 -0.22 -11.58 -4.50
CA ILE A 62 0.30 -11.67 -5.86
C ILE A 62 -0.75 -11.17 -6.87
N ASN A 63 -2.00 -11.63 -6.74
CA ASN A 63 -3.07 -11.32 -7.68
C ASN A 63 -3.43 -9.83 -7.67
N ASN A 64 -3.33 -9.17 -6.51
CA ASN A 64 -3.67 -7.76 -6.37
C ASN A 64 -2.60 -6.80 -6.90
N LEU A 65 -1.38 -7.28 -7.23
CA LEU A 65 -0.36 -6.45 -7.90
C LEU A 65 -0.88 -5.85 -9.22
N LYS A 66 -1.79 -6.54 -9.92
CA LYS A 66 -2.40 -6.03 -11.15
C LYS A 66 -3.16 -4.72 -10.95
N LEU A 67 -3.74 -4.50 -9.76
CA LEU A 67 -4.46 -3.28 -9.43
C LEU A 67 -3.51 -2.08 -9.34
N TYR A 68 -2.34 -2.26 -8.72
CA TYR A 68 -1.31 -1.22 -8.68
C TYR A 68 -0.80 -0.87 -10.08
N ARG A 69 -0.56 -1.88 -10.92
CA ARG A 69 -0.08 -1.68 -12.30
C ARG A 69 -1.11 -0.96 -13.17
N ALA A 70 -2.38 -1.33 -13.03
CA ALA A 70 -3.47 -0.74 -13.79
C ALA A 70 -3.80 0.70 -13.35
N ASN A 71 -3.67 1.03 -12.06
CA ASN A 71 -4.20 2.29 -11.53
C ASN A 71 -3.14 3.35 -11.21
N ILE A 72 -1.91 2.99 -10.84
CA ILE A 72 -0.92 3.99 -10.40
C ILE A 72 -0.29 4.71 -11.59
N ARG A 73 0.38 3.98 -12.50
CA ARG A 73 1.11 4.55 -13.65
C ARG A 73 0.28 5.57 -14.47
N PRO A 74 -0.94 5.25 -14.95
CA PRO A 74 -1.70 6.20 -15.77
C PRO A 74 -2.23 7.41 -14.97
N ARG A 75 -2.49 7.25 -13.67
CA ARG A 75 -3.06 8.32 -12.84
C ARG A 75 -2.02 9.30 -12.30
N LEU A 76 -0.75 8.90 -12.21
CA LEU A 76 0.34 9.82 -11.90
C LEU A 76 0.57 10.82 -13.05
N GLY A 77 0.47 10.38 -14.31
CA GLY A 77 0.64 11.26 -15.48
C GLY A 77 -0.63 12.01 -15.90
N ASN A 78 -1.80 11.40 -15.67
CA ASN A 78 -3.09 12.02 -15.94
C ASN A 78 -4.03 11.88 -14.73
N PRO A 79 -3.85 12.73 -13.70
CA PRO A 79 -4.74 12.78 -12.55
C PRO A 79 -6.18 13.00 -13.00
N ARG A 80 -7.11 12.30 -12.37
CA ARG A 80 -8.55 12.45 -12.65
C ARG A 80 -9.26 12.87 -11.38
N PRO A 81 -9.35 14.19 -11.10
CA PRO A 81 -10.15 14.70 -10.00
C PRO A 81 -11.60 14.19 -10.12
N ARG A 82 -12.17 13.78 -8.98
CA ARG A 82 -13.59 13.38 -8.87
C ARG A 82 -14.20 14.15 -7.70
N PRO A 83 -14.57 15.43 -7.89
CA PRO A 83 -15.27 16.16 -6.85
C PRO A 83 -16.62 15.48 -6.55
N ILE A 84 -17.04 15.54 -5.29
CA ILE A 84 -18.30 14.99 -4.79
C ILE A 84 -18.98 16.11 -4.00
N ASP A 85 -20.26 16.38 -4.28
CA ASP A 85 -21.03 17.47 -3.64
C ASP A 85 -21.80 17.01 -2.38
N LEU A 86 -21.70 15.73 -2.06
CA LEU A 86 -22.32 15.13 -0.88
C LEU A 86 -21.43 15.31 0.36
N PRO A 87 -22.00 15.52 1.57
CA PRO A 87 -21.23 15.54 2.81
C PRO A 87 -20.45 14.24 3.00
N VAL A 88 -19.14 14.34 3.22
CA VAL A 88 -18.25 13.20 3.48
C VAL A 88 -17.53 13.39 4.81
N GLN A 89 -17.41 12.31 5.59
CA GLN A 89 -16.53 12.24 6.74
C GLN A 89 -15.29 11.44 6.37
N VAL A 90 -14.10 12.03 6.55
CA VAL A 90 -12.81 11.35 6.33
C VAL A 90 -12.17 11.10 7.68
N ILE A 91 -11.87 9.83 7.97
CA ILE A 91 -11.11 9.42 9.15
C ILE A 91 -9.70 9.08 8.69
N VAL A 92 -8.71 9.78 9.23
CA VAL A 92 -7.30 9.54 8.94
C VAL A 92 -6.63 9.02 10.20
N ALA A 93 -6.09 7.80 10.13
CA ALA A 93 -5.30 7.25 11.22
C ALA A 93 -3.94 7.98 11.27
N THR A 94 -3.68 8.70 12.36
CA THR A 94 -2.45 9.50 12.52
C THR A 94 -1.17 8.65 12.59
N GLY A 95 -1.31 7.35 12.87
CA GLY A 95 -0.22 6.38 12.87
C GLY A 95 -0.03 5.62 11.55
N ASP A 96 -0.81 5.92 10.51
CA ASP A 96 -0.68 5.25 9.21
C ASP A 96 0.66 5.60 8.55
N ARG A 97 1.41 4.56 8.16
CA ARG A 97 2.71 4.74 7.52
C ARG A 97 2.62 5.08 6.05
N ALA A 98 1.50 4.77 5.39
CA ALA A 98 1.28 4.96 3.96
C ALA A 98 0.70 6.34 3.60
N VAL A 99 0.14 7.08 4.57
CA VAL A 99 -0.50 8.39 4.36
C VAL A 99 0.22 9.46 5.20
N ARG A 100 0.70 10.55 4.58
CA ARG A 100 1.54 11.61 5.20
C ARG A 100 1.15 13.02 4.81
#